data_AF-A0AAD0JD03-F1
#
_entry.id   AF-A0AAD0JD03-F1
#
_cell.length_a   1.000
_cell.length_b   1.000
_cell.length_c   1.000
_cell.angle_alpha   90.00
_cell.angle_beta   90.00
_cell.angle_gamma   90.00
#
_symmetry.space_group_name_H-M   'P 1'
#
loop_
_entity.id
_entity.type
_entity.pdbx_description
1 polymer ?
#
loop_
_entity_poly.entity_id
_entity_poly.type
_entity_poly.pdbx_seq_one_letter_code
_entity_poly.pdbx_strand_id
1 'polypeptide(L)' 'MTLIRALPPIDASQRPRNPSVREQLQQLEDVAREEIQELQRLADARPAPPAQTDALMSLAWDLGLGGDAL' A
#
# COMPACT_ATOMS: atom_id res chain seq x y z
N MET A 1 5.64 11.81 9.99
CA MET A 1 6.66 10.74 9.92
C MET A 1 6.04 9.54 9.23
N THR A 2 6.36 9.31 7.95
CA THR A 2 5.73 8.25 7.17
C THR A 2 6.52 6.95 7.36
N LEU A 3 5.97 6.03 8.14
CA LEU A 3 6.55 4.70 8.38
C LEU A 3 6.24 3.77 7.20
N ILE A 4 6.69 4.11 5.99
CA ILE A 4 6.77 3.09 4.93
C ILE A 4 7.98 2.24 5.27
N ARG A 5 7.77 1.19 6.06
CA ARG A 5 8.75 0.11 6.19
C ARG A 5 8.86 -0.53 4.81
N ALA A 6 9.87 -0.10 4.05
CA ALA A 6 10.32 -0.84 2.89
C ALA A 6 10.59 -2.29 3.36
N LEU A 7 9.76 -3.22 2.87
CA LEU A 7 9.99 -4.64 3.09
C LEU A 7 11.39 -4.96 2.58
N PRO A 8 12.27 -5.57 3.42
CA PRO A 8 13.60 -5.94 2.97
C PRO A 8 13.47 -6.90 1.78
N PRO A 9 14.33 -6.77 0.75
CA PRO A 9 14.28 -7.65 -0.41
C PRO A 9 14.45 -9.09 0.06
N ILE A 10 13.52 -9.97 -0.36
CA ILE A 10 13.56 -11.38 -0.01
C ILE A 10 14.76 -12.00 -0.73
N ASP A 11 15.80 -12.29 0.04
CA ASP A 11 17.00 -12.97 -0.44
C ASP A 11 16.61 -14.36 -0.97
N ALA A 12 17.09 -14.71 -2.18
CA ALA A 12 16.76 -15.99 -2.81
C ALA A 12 17.21 -17.20 -1.97
N SER A 13 18.19 -17.00 -1.08
CA SER A 13 18.66 -17.98 -0.10
C SER A 13 17.69 -18.24 1.07
N GLN A 14 16.76 -17.32 1.33
CA GLN A 14 15.74 -17.42 2.37
C GLN A 14 14.43 -18.02 1.87
N ARG A 15 14.35 -18.37 0.57
CA ARG A 15 13.17 -19.03 0.03
C ARG A 15 12.94 -20.38 0.71
N PRO A 16 11.70 -20.69 1.10
CA PRO A 16 11.39 -21.97 1.70
C PRO A 16 11.82 -23.12 0.77
N ARG A 17 12.61 -24.05 1.34
CA ARG A 17 13.02 -25.26 0.62
C ARG A 17 11.84 -26.20 0.37
N ASN A 18 10.80 -26.10 1.20
CA ASN A 18 9.60 -26.89 1.10
C ASN A 18 8.73 -26.42 -0.10
N PRO A 19 8.43 -27.31 -1.08
CA PRO A 19 7.61 -26.96 -2.24
C PRO A 19 6.21 -26.47 -1.87
N SER A 20 5.56 -27.00 -0.84
CA SER A 20 4.19 -26.58 -0.48
C SER A 20 4.16 -25.13 0.03
N VAL A 21 5.20 -24.72 0.76
CA VAL A 21 5.31 -23.35 1.27
C VAL A 21 5.61 -22.37 0.13
N ARG A 22 6.33 -22.81 -0.91
CA ARG A 22 6.52 -22.01 -2.13
C ARG A 22 5.21 -21.83 -2.89
N GLU A 23 4.41 -22.89 -3.02
CA GLU A 23 3.09 -22.82 -3.66
C GLU A 23 2.13 -21.90 -2.90
N GLN A 24 2.10 -21.99 -1.56
CA GLN A 24 1.30 -21.09 -0.71
C GLN A 24 1.73 -19.63 -0.85
N LEU A 25 3.04 -19.36 -0.87
CA LEU A 25 3.55 -18.00 -1.07
C LEU A 25 3.24 -17.49 -2.48
N GLN A 26 3.30 -18.35 -3.49
CA GLN A 26 2.92 -17.98 -4.86
C GLN A 26 1.45 -17.61 -4.94
N GLN A 27 0.56 -18.42 -4.35
CA GLN A 27 -0.87 -18.13 -4.29
C GLN A 27 -1.14 -16.80 -3.58
N LEU A 28 -0.42 -16.52 -2.50
CA LEU A 28 -0.55 -15.27 -1.76
C LEU A 28 -0.04 -14.07 -2.57
N GLU A 29 1.04 -14.24 -3.33
CA GLU A 29 1.53 -13.21 -4.24
C GLU A 29 0.53 -12.91 -5.36
N ASP A 30 -0.10 -13.93 -5.93
CA ASP A 30 -1.10 -13.79 -6.97
C ASP A 30 -2.32 -13.00 -6.45
N VAL A 31 -2.85 -13.38 -5.28
CA VAL A 31 -3.95 -12.64 -4.61
C VAL A 31 -3.55 -11.20 -4.30
N ALA A 32 -2.36 -10.97 -3.73
CA ALA A 32 -1.90 -9.62 -3.42
C ALA A 32 -1.78 -8.74 -4.67
N ARG A 33 -1.40 -9.33 -5.81
CA ARG A 33 -1.31 -8.63 -7.10
C ARG A 33 -2.69 -8.23 -7.62
N GLU A 34 -3.67 -9.12 -7.51
CA GLU A 34 -5.07 -8.83 -7.89
C GLU A 34 -5.64 -7.67 -7.06
N GLU A 35 -5.44 -7.71 -5.74
CA GLU A 35 -5.87 -6.66 -4.82
C GLU A 35 -5.20 -5.31 -5.12
N ILE A 36 -3.90 -5.30 -5.41
CA ILE A 36 -3.18 -4.07 -5.81
C ILE A 36 -3.77 -3.50 -7.10
N GLN A 37 -4.08 -4.34 -8.09
CA GLN A 37 -4.70 -3.89 -9.34
C GLN A 37 -6.13 -3.38 -9.14
N GLU A 38 -6.88 -3.96 -8.21
CA GLU A 38 -8.21 -3.46 -7.82
C GLU A 38 -8.11 -2.10 -7.12
N LEU A 39 -7.20 -1.96 -6.17
CA LEU A 39 -6.93 -0.68 -5.51
C LEU A 39 -6.45 0.39 -6.49
N GLN A 40 -5.62 0.04 -7.48
CA GLN A 40 -5.21 0.96 -8.55
C GLN A 40 -6.41 1.41 -9.39
N ARG A 41 -7.28 0.48 -9.80
CA ARG A 41 -8.51 0.83 -10.53
C ARG A 41 -9.42 1.76 -9.73
N LEU A 42 -9.56 1.54 -8.43
CA LEU A 42 -10.33 2.41 -7.55
C LEU A 42 -9.67 3.78 -7.36
N ALA A 43 -8.35 3.83 -7.26
CA ALA A 43 -7.58 5.07 -7.18
C ALA A 43 -7.70 5.89 -8.48
N ASP A 44 -7.61 5.24 -9.64
CA ASP A 44 -7.72 5.88 -10.95
C ASP A 44 -9.15 6.35 -11.25
N ALA A 45 -10.16 5.63 -10.75
CA ALA A 45 -11.57 6.03 -10.84
C ALA A 45 -11.92 7.20 -9.91
N ARG A 46 -11.05 7.53 -8.95
CA ARG A 46 -11.26 8.65 -8.04
C ARG A 46 -11.01 9.95 -8.81
N PRO A 47 -11.97 10.89 -8.84
CA PRO A 47 -11.74 12.19 -9.44
C PRO A 47 -10.54 12.86 -8.75
N ALA A 48 -9.64 13.42 -9.55
CA ALA A 48 -8.46 14.10 -9.06
C ALA A 48 -8.88 15.15 -8.02
N PRO A 49 -8.26 15.15 -6.82
CA PRO A 49 -8.57 16.16 -5.83
C PRO A 49 -8.27 17.56 -6.40
N PRO A 50 -9.09 18.57 -6.07
CA PRO A 50 -8.87 19.92 -6.57
C PRO A 50 -7.46 20.40 -6.20
N ALA A 51 -6.82 21.20 -7.06
CA ALA A 51 -5.42 21.64 -6.89
C ALA A 51 -5.10 22.36 -5.55
N GLN A 52 -6.13 22.77 -4.80
CA GLN A 52 -5.98 23.35 -3.45
C GLN A 52 -5.87 22.30 -2.34
N THR A 53 -6.00 21.02 -2.66
CA THR A 53 -5.96 19.92 -1.69
C THR A 53 -4.61 19.85 -0.98
N ASP A 54 -3.49 20.16 -1.62
CA ASP A 54 -2.19 20.13 -0.96
C ASP A 54 -2.05 21.22 0.11
N ALA A 55 -2.53 22.44 -0.19
CA ALA A 55 -2.54 23.54 0.78
C ALA A 55 -3.51 23.29 1.93
N LEU A 56 -4.68 22.71 1.65
CA LEU A 56 -5.68 22.35 2.65
C LEU A 56 -5.25 21.15 3.50
N MET A 57 -4.51 20.20 2.94
CA MET A 57 -3.94 19.06 3.67
C MET A 57 -2.76 19.49 4.54
N SER A 58 -1.89 20.40 4.06
CA SER A 58 -0.86 21.02 4.89
C SER A 58 -1.48 21.78 6.06
N LEU A 59 -2.53 22.58 5.79
CA LEU A 59 -3.24 23.31 6.84
C LEU A 59 -3.95 22.37 7.82
N ALA A 60 -4.58 21.29 7.34
CA ALA A 60 -5.20 20.29 8.21
C ALA A 60 -4.17 19.57 9.10
N TRP A 61 -2.96 19.38 8.59
CA TRP A 61 -1.84 18.84 9.36
C TRP A 61 -1.34 19.85 10.42
N ASP A 62 -1.21 21.12 10.05
CA ASP A 62 -0.83 22.21 10.97
C ASP A 62 -1.88 22.43 12.08
N LEU A 63 -3.15 22.19 11.76
CA LEU A 63 -4.27 22.30 12.70
C LEU A 63 -4.51 21.00 13.50
N GLY A 64 -3.73 19.95 13.27
CA GLY A 64 -3.89 18.66 13.96
C GLY A 64 -5.20 17.92 13.63
N LEU A 65 -5.86 18.27 12.53
CA LEU A 65 -7.12 17.69 12.06
C LEU A 65 -6.89 16.42 11.20
N GLY A 66 -5.65 16.11 10.87
CA GLY A 66 -5.24 14.96 10.08
C GLY A 66 -5.03 13.69 10.91
N GLY A 67 -6.06 13.20 11.59
CA GLY A 67 -6.00 11.94 12.32
C GLY A 67 -7.25 11.67 13.15
N ASP A 68 -7.86 10.51 12.93
CA ASP A 68 -9.00 9.93 13.67
C ASP A 68 -10.39 10.55 13.47
N ALA A 69 -11.04 10.12 12.40
CA ALA A 69 -12.40 9.60 12.52
C ALA A 69 -12.36 8.15 12.01
N LEU A 70 -12.29 7.20 12.95
CA LEU A 70 -12.51 5.77 12.73
C LEU A 70 -13.95 5.50 12.30
#